data_AF-A0AA42L9U6-F1
#
_entry.id   AF-A0AA42L9U6-F1
#
_cell.length_a   1.000
_cell.length_b   1.000
_cell.length_c   1.000
_cell.angle_alpha   90.00
_cell.angle_beta   90.00
_cell.angle_gamma   90.00
#
_symmetry.space_group_name_H-M   'P 1'
#
loop_
_entity.id
_entity.type
_entity.pdbx_description
1 polymer ?
#
loop_
_entity_poly.entity_id
_entity_poly.type
_entity_poly.pdbx_seq_one_letter_code
_entity_poly.pdbx_strand_id
1 'polypeptide(L)'
;MTWQIEQNWDAGYDNIALLQSLISRKKLLLFKTTSKLFSEETVVEEHRILISKFTHQLFLSIGKPFEKTTELERQILASFSFGAIHAQCFLNQLPALEIHKLAIFSLTAEFKYTPQQAKDFVEHLIQVASDKELHPTTHAIIHRGIDGHRQFINSDYVNLSNNINGILTLICP
;
A
#
# COMPACT_ATOMS: atom_id res chain seq x y z
N MET A 1 45.64 53.46 40.80
CA MET A 1 45.34 53.50 39.35
C MET A 1 44.89 52.11 38.97
N THR A 2 43.59 51.84 39.08
CA THR A 2 42.99 50.53 38.81
C THR A 2 41.54 50.82 38.49
N TRP A 3 41.11 50.70 37.23
CA TRP A 3 39.72 50.44 36.78
C TRP A 3 39.71 50.46 35.26
N GLN A 4 40.03 49.33 34.62
CA GLN A 4 39.76 49.16 33.18
C GLN A 4 39.75 47.69 32.71
N ILE A 5 39.15 46.77 33.48
CA ILE A 5 38.87 45.40 32.98
C ILE A 5 37.53 44.91 33.53
N GLU A 6 36.41 45.46 33.06
CA GLU A 6 35.07 44.95 33.41
C GLU A 6 34.03 45.19 32.29
N GLN A 7 34.40 45.01 31.02
CA GLN A 7 33.48 45.21 29.89
C GLN A 7 33.60 44.14 28.80
N ASN A 8 33.64 42.84 29.14
CA ASN A 8 33.64 41.79 28.10
C ASN A 8 33.09 40.42 28.53
N TRP A 9 32.05 40.36 29.39
CA TRP A 9 31.45 39.07 29.80
C TRP A 9 30.14 38.69 29.07
N ASP A 10 29.50 39.61 28.33
CA ASP A 10 28.15 39.36 27.78
C ASP A 10 28.13 38.70 26.38
N ALA A 11 29.22 38.74 25.60
CA ALA A 11 29.23 38.18 24.23
C ALA A 11 29.29 36.63 24.17
N GLY A 12 29.61 35.98 25.29
CA GLY A 12 29.70 34.51 25.38
C GLY A 12 28.37 33.83 25.71
N TYR A 13 27.50 34.50 26.49
CA TYR A 13 26.21 33.94 26.91
C TYR A 13 25.18 33.90 25.78
N ASP A 14 25.16 34.92 24.91
CA ASP A 14 24.25 34.97 23.76
C ASP A 14 24.52 33.84 22.78
N ASN A 15 25.79 33.48 22.54
CA ASN A 15 26.15 32.36 21.67
C ASN A 15 25.72 31.01 22.24
N ILE A 16 25.82 30.81 23.55
CA ILE A 16 25.39 29.56 24.20
C ILE A 16 23.87 29.42 24.14
N ALA A 17 23.12 30.49 24.40
CA ALA A 17 21.65 30.49 24.30
C ALA A 17 21.17 30.23 22.86
N LEU A 18 21.84 30.82 21.86
CA LEU A 18 21.56 30.59 20.44
C LEU A 18 21.84 29.14 20.03
N LEU A 19 22.96 28.56 20.46
CA LEU A 19 23.30 27.17 20.21
C LEU A 19 22.29 26.20 20.85
N GLN A 20 21.87 26.45 22.09
CA GLN A 20 20.85 25.63 22.78
C GLN A 20 19.48 25.71 22.09
N SER A 21 19.10 26.89 21.59
CA SER A 21 17.87 27.08 20.81
C SER A 21 17.90 26.30 19.49
N LEU A 22 19.03 26.34 18.77
CA LEU A 22 19.21 25.58 17.52
C LEU A 22 19.18 24.06 17.74
N ILE A 23 19.83 23.57 18.80
CA ILE A 23 19.80 22.15 19.18
C ILE A 23 18.37 21.72 19.52
N SER A 24 17.65 22.54 20.29
CA SER A 24 16.25 22.27 20.68
C SER A 24 15.32 22.24 19.47
N ARG A 25 15.47 23.18 18.53
CA ARG A 25 14.73 23.18 17.26
C ARG A 25 15.04 21.96 16.41
N LYS A 26 16.32 21.57 16.29
CA LYS A 26 16.73 20.37 15.55
C LYS A 26 16.15 19.10 16.18
N LYS A 27 16.13 18.99 17.51
CA LYS A 27 15.54 17.86 18.24
C LYS A 27 14.01 17.81 18.06
N LEU A 28 13.33 18.97 18.08
CA LEU A 28 11.90 19.06 17.83
C LEU A 28 11.55 18.67 16.38
N LEU A 29 12.34 19.13 15.41
CA LEU A 29 12.18 18.74 13.99
C LEU A 29 12.39 17.25 13.81
N LEU A 30 13.45 16.68 14.37
CA LEU A 30 13.70 15.24 14.33
C LEU A 30 12.54 14.46 14.94
N PHE A 31 12.05 14.85 16.12
CA PHE A 31 10.92 14.20 16.79
C PHE A 31 9.63 14.29 15.97
N LYS A 32 9.32 15.46 15.39
CA LYS A 32 8.15 15.61 14.51
C LYS A 32 8.26 14.73 13.26
N THR A 33 9.46 14.66 12.67
CA THR A 33 9.73 13.81 11.51
C THR A 33 9.60 12.33 11.85
N THR A 34 10.17 11.86 12.97
CA THR A 34 10.03 10.45 13.38
C THR A 34 8.62 10.10 13.80
N SER A 35 7.91 10.99 14.50
CA SER A 35 6.50 10.81 14.85
C SER A 35 5.62 10.70 13.60
N LYS A 36 5.86 11.55 12.60
CA LYS A 36 5.17 11.49 11.30
C LYS A 36 5.50 10.21 10.54
N LEU A 37 6.78 9.83 10.44
CA LEU A 37 7.20 8.59 9.79
C LEU A 37 6.58 7.35 10.45
N PHE A 38 6.57 7.30 11.77
CA PHE A 38 5.96 6.21 12.52
C PHE A 38 4.45 6.12 12.29
N SER A 39 3.76 7.28 12.23
CA SER A 39 2.33 7.31 11.92
C SER A 39 2.04 6.86 10.47
N GLU A 40 2.86 7.25 9.50
CA GLU A 40 2.72 6.82 8.10
C GLU A 40 3.02 5.32 7.94
N GLU A 41 4.05 4.80 8.62
CA GLU A 41 4.41 3.37 8.59
C GLU A 41 3.32 2.51 9.22
N THR A 42 2.69 2.97 10.32
CA THR A 42 1.59 2.26 10.99
C THR A 42 0.34 2.18 10.10
N VAL A 43 -0.03 3.29 9.43
CA VAL A 43 -1.19 3.32 8.52
C VAL A 43 -0.96 2.42 7.30
N VAL A 44 0.25 2.41 6.75
CA VAL A 44 0.60 1.52 5.62
C VAL A 44 0.53 0.05 6.04
N GLU A 45 0.93 -0.28 7.27
CA GLU A 45 0.87 -1.65 7.77
C GLU A 45 -0.56 -2.17 7.94
N GLU A 46 -1.49 -1.33 8.42
CA GLU A 46 -2.92 -1.69 8.51
C GLU A 46 -3.50 -2.08 7.15
N HIS A 47 -3.15 -1.35 6.10
CA HIS A 47 -3.59 -1.65 4.75
C HIS A 47 -2.94 -2.92 4.18
N ARG A 48 -1.67 -3.18 4.49
CA ARG A 48 -1.01 -4.45 4.13
C ARG A 48 -1.72 -5.65 4.77
N ILE A 49 -1.99 -5.57 6.08
CA ILE A 49 -2.71 -6.62 6.81
C ILE A 49 -4.09 -6.88 6.20
N LEU A 50 -4.83 -5.82 5.87
CA LEU A 50 -6.16 -5.95 5.25
C LEU A 50 -6.06 -6.65 3.88
N ILE A 51 -5.07 -6.28 3.06
CA ILE A 51 -4.85 -6.88 1.73
C ILE A 51 -4.45 -8.36 1.85
N SER A 52 -3.60 -8.72 2.82
CA SER A 52 -3.26 -10.12 3.08
C SER A 52 -4.50 -10.91 3.51
N LYS A 53 -5.36 -10.36 4.38
CA LYS A 53 -6.64 -10.99 4.77
C LYS A 53 -7.58 -11.16 3.58
N PHE A 54 -7.71 -10.14 2.73
CA PHE A 54 -8.51 -10.20 1.52
C PHE A 54 -8.01 -11.29 0.58
N THR A 55 -6.70 -11.34 0.32
CA THR A 55 -6.09 -12.33 -0.58
C THR A 55 -6.24 -13.75 -0.05
N HIS A 56 -6.06 -13.94 1.27
CA HIS A 56 -6.35 -15.21 1.92
C HIS A 56 -7.82 -15.62 1.74
N GLN A 57 -8.75 -14.69 1.95
CA GLN A 57 -10.18 -14.93 1.75
C GLN A 57 -10.50 -15.29 0.28
N LEU A 58 -9.77 -14.77 -0.71
CA LEU A 58 -9.95 -15.19 -2.10
C LEU A 58 -9.61 -16.67 -2.30
N PHE A 59 -8.51 -17.16 -1.76
CA PHE A 59 -8.15 -18.58 -1.85
C PHE A 59 -9.20 -19.49 -1.19
N LEU A 60 -9.75 -19.05 -0.05
CA LEU A 60 -10.89 -19.73 0.57
C LEU A 60 -12.13 -19.70 -0.33
N SER A 61 -12.40 -18.56 -0.97
CA SER A 61 -13.58 -18.34 -1.81
C SER A 61 -13.58 -19.19 -3.07
N ILE A 62 -12.40 -19.56 -3.60
CA ILE A 62 -12.25 -20.46 -4.75
C ILE A 62 -12.08 -21.94 -4.33
N GLY A 63 -12.06 -22.22 -3.02
CA GLY A 63 -11.88 -23.58 -2.49
C GLY A 63 -10.55 -24.24 -2.88
N LYS A 64 -9.53 -23.44 -3.20
CA LYS A 64 -8.25 -23.92 -3.75
C LYS A 64 -7.08 -23.19 -3.07
N PRO A 65 -6.17 -23.93 -2.40
CA PRO A 65 -4.98 -23.31 -1.83
C PRO A 65 -4.01 -22.86 -2.93
N PHE A 66 -3.14 -21.90 -2.61
CA PHE A 66 -2.19 -21.30 -3.55
C PHE A 66 -1.41 -22.35 -4.37
N GLU A 67 -0.90 -23.40 -3.73
CA GLU A 67 -0.04 -24.43 -4.35
C GLU A 67 -0.76 -25.25 -5.42
N LYS A 68 -2.09 -25.18 -5.46
CA LYS A 68 -2.94 -25.88 -6.43
C LYS A 68 -3.44 -24.95 -7.54
N THR A 69 -3.10 -23.68 -7.50
CA THR A 69 -3.45 -22.72 -8.56
C THR A 69 -2.55 -22.88 -9.78
N THR A 70 -3.13 -22.71 -10.97
CA THR A 70 -2.36 -22.51 -12.20
C THR A 70 -1.81 -21.09 -12.26
N GLU A 71 -0.87 -20.83 -13.16
CA GLU A 71 -0.38 -19.46 -13.37
C GLU A 71 -1.48 -18.52 -13.87
N LEU A 72 -2.35 -18.99 -14.77
CA LEU A 72 -3.49 -18.20 -15.25
C LEU A 72 -4.45 -17.84 -14.11
N GLU A 73 -4.76 -18.81 -13.23
CA GLU A 73 -5.59 -18.55 -12.05
C GLU A 73 -4.93 -17.51 -11.12
N ARG A 74 -3.62 -17.59 -10.90
CA ARG A 74 -2.89 -16.57 -10.11
C ARG A 74 -2.94 -15.20 -10.75
N GLN A 75 -2.79 -15.09 -12.06
CA GLN A 75 -2.88 -13.81 -12.77
C GLN A 75 -4.27 -13.21 -12.64
N ILE A 76 -5.34 -14.00 -12.80
CA ILE A 76 -6.73 -13.56 -12.60
C ILE A 76 -6.94 -13.07 -11.16
N LEU A 77 -6.51 -13.85 -10.16
CA LEU A 77 -6.63 -13.48 -8.75
C LEU A 77 -5.82 -12.23 -8.40
N ALA A 78 -4.62 -12.08 -8.95
CA ALA A 78 -3.78 -10.91 -8.75
C ALA A 78 -4.39 -9.65 -9.38
N SER A 79 -4.94 -9.74 -10.60
CA SER A 79 -5.67 -8.63 -11.24
C SER A 79 -6.94 -8.26 -10.47
N PHE A 80 -7.66 -9.25 -9.93
CA PHE A 80 -8.81 -9.02 -9.07
C PHE A 80 -8.40 -8.34 -7.75
N SER A 81 -7.33 -8.81 -7.12
CA SER A 81 -6.76 -8.16 -5.93
C SER A 81 -6.27 -6.74 -6.20
N PHE A 82 -5.71 -6.47 -7.38
CA PHE A 82 -5.32 -5.12 -7.78
C PHE A 82 -6.52 -4.16 -7.78
N GLY A 83 -7.67 -4.59 -8.30
CA GLY A 83 -8.93 -3.83 -8.21
C GLY A 83 -9.36 -3.55 -6.77
N ALA A 84 -9.24 -4.55 -5.89
CA ALA A 84 -9.57 -4.39 -4.48
C ALA A 84 -8.62 -3.43 -3.74
N ILE A 85 -7.33 -3.46 -4.07
CA ILE A 85 -6.32 -2.52 -3.56
C ILE A 85 -6.65 -1.10 -4.02
N HIS A 86 -7.03 -0.93 -5.29
CA HIS A 86 -7.43 0.36 -5.82
C HIS A 86 -8.64 0.94 -5.08
N ALA A 87 -9.65 0.11 -4.79
CA ALA A 87 -10.82 0.50 -4.00
C ALA A 87 -10.44 0.88 -2.56
N GLN A 88 -9.58 0.09 -1.91
CA GLN A 88 -9.08 0.36 -0.57
C GLN A 88 -8.36 1.71 -0.50
N CYS A 89 -7.42 1.97 -1.43
CA CYS A 89 -6.71 3.24 -1.48
C CYS A 89 -7.65 4.42 -1.74
N PHE A 90 -8.58 4.27 -2.68
CA PHE A 90 -9.53 5.33 -3.04
C PHE A 90 -10.44 5.70 -1.86
N LEU A 91 -11.05 4.71 -1.21
CA LEU A 91 -11.98 4.93 -0.09
C LEU A 91 -11.29 5.55 1.14
N ASN A 92 -10.00 5.27 1.33
CA ASN A 92 -9.21 5.79 2.45
C ASN A 92 -8.38 7.04 2.05
N GLN A 93 -8.63 7.61 0.87
CA GLN A 93 -7.96 8.81 0.35
C GLN A 93 -6.42 8.70 0.36
N LEU A 94 -5.90 7.50 0.10
CA LEU A 94 -4.47 7.27 0.04
C LEU A 94 -3.88 7.85 -1.26
N PRO A 95 -2.61 8.31 -1.23
CA PRO A 95 -1.92 8.74 -2.43
C PRO A 95 -1.87 7.64 -3.50
N ALA A 96 -1.92 8.02 -4.78
CA ALA A 96 -1.85 7.06 -5.90
C ALA A 96 -0.60 6.16 -5.84
N LEU A 97 0.52 6.68 -5.30
CA LEU A 97 1.74 5.90 -5.09
C LEU A 97 1.53 4.70 -4.15
N GLU A 98 0.58 4.76 -3.22
CA GLU A 98 0.28 3.64 -2.32
C GLU A 98 -0.38 2.47 -3.05
N ILE A 99 -1.12 2.72 -4.14
CA ILE A 99 -1.66 1.65 -5.00
C ILE A 99 -0.50 0.82 -5.55
N HIS A 100 0.55 1.46 -6.09
CA HIS A 100 1.73 0.76 -6.59
C HIS A 100 2.42 -0.05 -5.48
N LYS A 101 2.67 0.57 -4.32
CA LYS A 101 3.38 -0.09 -3.21
C LYS A 101 2.63 -1.30 -2.67
N LEU A 102 1.33 -1.15 -2.43
CA LEU A 102 0.48 -2.21 -1.91
C LEU A 102 0.26 -3.32 -2.93
N ALA A 103 0.15 -2.99 -4.22
CA ALA A 103 0.07 -3.98 -5.28
C ALA A 103 1.37 -4.79 -5.40
N ILE A 104 2.54 -4.13 -5.40
CA ILE A 104 3.83 -4.83 -5.42
C ILE A 104 3.97 -5.73 -4.18
N PHE A 105 3.59 -5.24 -3.01
CA PHE A 105 3.56 -6.04 -1.79
C PHE A 105 2.67 -7.28 -1.96
N SER A 106 1.42 -7.11 -2.39
CA SER A 106 0.49 -8.24 -2.57
C SER A 106 1.02 -9.25 -3.59
N LEU A 107 1.52 -8.81 -4.75
CA LEU A 107 2.02 -9.70 -5.80
C LEU A 107 3.27 -10.47 -5.37
N THR A 108 4.16 -9.86 -4.59
CA THR A 108 5.36 -10.53 -4.07
C THR A 108 5.07 -11.42 -2.87
N ALA A 109 4.37 -10.91 -1.87
CA ALA A 109 4.14 -11.58 -0.59
C ALA A 109 3.07 -12.67 -0.69
N GLU A 110 1.97 -12.42 -1.41
CA GLU A 110 0.81 -13.31 -1.45
C GLU A 110 0.82 -14.20 -2.70
N PHE A 111 1.11 -13.62 -3.87
CA PHE A 111 1.11 -14.35 -5.13
C PHE A 111 2.48 -14.95 -5.52
N LYS A 112 3.51 -14.72 -4.70
CA LYS A 112 4.87 -15.27 -4.83
C LYS A 112 5.56 -14.93 -6.15
N TYR A 113 5.19 -13.82 -6.79
CA TYR A 113 5.94 -13.29 -7.90
C TYR A 113 7.31 -12.79 -7.43
N THR A 114 8.33 -12.96 -8.28
CA THR A 114 9.62 -12.30 -8.04
C THR A 114 9.43 -10.77 -8.03
N PRO A 115 10.31 -10.00 -7.36
CA PRO A 115 10.19 -8.54 -7.34
C PRO A 115 10.10 -7.89 -8.73
N GLN A 116 10.80 -8.45 -9.72
CA GLN A 116 10.73 -7.93 -11.10
C GLN A 116 9.39 -8.25 -11.76
N GLN A 117 8.94 -9.52 -11.70
CA GLN A 117 7.63 -9.92 -12.24
C GLN A 117 6.49 -9.10 -11.61
N ALA A 118 6.54 -8.86 -10.29
CA ALA A 118 5.53 -8.07 -9.62
C ALA A 118 5.52 -6.62 -10.12
N LYS A 119 6.68 -5.98 -10.31
CA LYS A 119 6.77 -4.61 -10.85
C LYS A 119 6.20 -4.54 -12.26
N ASP A 120 6.67 -5.41 -13.16
CA ASP A 120 6.23 -5.43 -14.56
C ASP A 120 4.71 -5.67 -14.64
N PHE A 121 4.18 -6.58 -13.83
CA PHE A 121 2.76 -6.87 -13.81
C PHE A 121 1.93 -5.72 -13.23
N VAL A 122 2.37 -5.09 -12.13
CA VAL A 122 1.67 -3.91 -11.59
C VAL A 122 1.64 -2.76 -12.60
N GLU A 123 2.75 -2.48 -13.30
CA GLU A 123 2.80 -1.47 -14.34
C GLU A 123 1.79 -1.77 -15.46
N HIS A 124 1.70 -3.02 -15.90
CA HIS A 124 0.69 -3.46 -16.86
C HIS A 124 -0.75 -3.25 -16.33
N LEU A 125 -1.03 -3.64 -15.08
CA LEU A 125 -2.37 -3.50 -14.49
C LEU A 125 -2.81 -2.04 -14.36
N ILE A 126 -1.87 -1.12 -14.09
CA ILE A 126 -2.15 0.32 -14.03
C ILE A 126 -2.53 0.87 -15.40
N GLN A 127 -1.82 0.45 -16.45
CA GLN A 127 -2.14 0.84 -17.82
C GLN A 127 -3.52 0.32 -18.21
N VAL A 128 -3.79 -0.97 -17.97
CA VAL A 128 -5.09 -1.59 -18.29
C VAL A 128 -6.24 -0.99 -17.47
N ALA A 129 -6.02 -0.62 -16.22
CA ALA A 129 -7.03 0.06 -15.41
C ALA A 129 -7.45 1.42 -16.00
N SER A 130 -6.53 2.09 -16.70
CA SER A 130 -6.76 3.42 -17.30
C SER A 130 -7.22 3.36 -18.75
N ASP A 131 -7.02 2.23 -19.44
CA ASP A 131 -7.40 2.01 -20.83
C ASP A 131 -8.02 0.61 -21.02
N LYS A 132 -9.35 0.59 -21.12
CA LYS A 132 -10.11 -0.64 -21.33
C LYS A 132 -9.75 -1.35 -22.64
N GLU A 133 -9.42 -0.60 -23.69
CA GLU A 133 -9.22 -1.16 -25.02
C GLU A 133 -7.90 -1.93 -25.13
N LEU A 134 -6.93 -1.63 -24.24
CA LEU A 134 -5.64 -2.34 -24.17
C LEU A 134 -5.83 -3.83 -23.82
N HIS A 135 -6.67 -4.12 -22.83
CA HIS A 135 -6.97 -5.50 -22.43
C HIS A 135 -8.36 -5.61 -21.76
N PRO A 136 -9.45 -5.70 -22.54
CA PRO A 136 -10.82 -5.61 -22.03
C PRO A 136 -11.16 -6.61 -20.93
N THR A 137 -10.67 -7.86 -21.05
CA THR A 137 -10.90 -8.91 -20.06
C THR A 137 -10.26 -8.57 -18.71
N THR A 138 -8.95 -8.27 -18.69
CA THR A 138 -8.22 -7.87 -17.47
C THR A 138 -8.81 -6.59 -16.87
N HIS A 139 -9.21 -5.62 -17.69
CA HIS A 139 -9.92 -4.43 -17.22
C HIS A 139 -11.22 -4.78 -16.49
N ALA A 140 -12.03 -5.69 -17.06
CA ALA A 140 -13.24 -6.17 -16.40
C ALA A 140 -12.95 -6.92 -15.09
N ILE A 141 -11.88 -7.72 -15.03
CA ILE A 141 -11.44 -8.42 -13.81
C ILE A 141 -11.05 -7.41 -12.72
N ILE A 142 -10.29 -6.37 -13.06
CA ILE A 142 -9.92 -5.30 -12.12
C ILE A 142 -11.17 -4.62 -11.55
N HIS A 143 -12.14 -4.27 -12.40
CA HIS A 143 -13.39 -3.67 -11.94
C HIS A 143 -14.21 -4.61 -11.05
N ARG A 144 -14.26 -5.90 -11.37
CA ARG A 144 -14.89 -6.91 -10.51
C ARG A 144 -14.19 -7.05 -9.16
N GLY A 145 -12.88 -6.77 -9.10
CA GLY A 145 -12.09 -6.67 -7.88
C GLY A 145 -12.51 -5.52 -6.96
N ILE A 146 -12.96 -4.38 -7.52
CA ILE A 146 -13.52 -3.27 -6.75
C ILE A 146 -14.80 -3.70 -6.03
N ASP A 147 -15.68 -4.43 -6.73
CA ASP A 147 -16.87 -5.04 -6.10
C ASP A 147 -16.47 -6.08 -5.05
N GLY A 148 -15.42 -6.85 -5.33
CA GLY A 148 -14.83 -7.83 -4.42
C GLY A 148 -14.37 -7.21 -3.10
N HIS A 149 -13.73 -6.04 -3.14
CA HIS A 149 -13.37 -5.29 -1.93
C HIS A 149 -14.59 -4.95 -1.07
N ARG A 150 -15.64 -4.40 -1.68
CA ARG A 150 -16.90 -4.08 -0.97
C ARG A 150 -17.52 -5.33 -0.34
N GLN A 151 -17.56 -6.44 -1.08
CA GLN A 151 -18.08 -7.72 -0.59
C GLN A 151 -17.27 -8.21 0.61
N PHE A 152 -15.95 -8.13 0.55
CA PHE A 152 -15.07 -8.51 1.66
C PHE A 152 -15.27 -7.67 2.92
N ILE A 153 -15.33 -6.33 2.78
CA ILE A 153 -15.53 -5.42 3.92
C ILE A 153 -16.88 -5.66 4.61
N ASN A 154 -17.91 -6.01 3.84
CA ASN A 154 -19.24 -6.33 4.37
C ASN A 154 -19.39 -7.79 4.82
N SER A 155 -18.31 -8.58 4.83
CA SER A 155 -18.32 -10.02 5.12
C SER A 155 -19.28 -10.83 4.24
N ASP A 156 -19.59 -10.34 3.05
CA ASP A 156 -20.43 -10.99 2.05
C ASP A 156 -19.61 -11.98 1.22
N TYR A 157 -19.12 -13.02 1.90
CA TYR A 157 -18.22 -14.00 1.31
C TYR A 157 -18.91 -14.91 0.29
N VAL A 158 -20.23 -15.04 0.35
CA VAL A 158 -21.02 -15.76 -0.65
C VAL A 158 -20.95 -15.02 -1.99
N ASN A 159 -21.23 -13.72 -2.02
CA ASN A 159 -21.12 -12.96 -3.26
C ASN A 159 -19.68 -12.76 -3.71
N LEU A 160 -18.71 -12.66 -2.79
CA LEU A 160 -17.29 -12.67 -3.13
C LEU A 160 -16.90 -13.97 -3.86
N SER A 161 -17.32 -15.12 -3.33
CA SER A 161 -17.08 -16.43 -3.94
C SER A 161 -17.75 -16.56 -5.31
N ASN A 162 -19.03 -16.18 -5.42
CA ASN A 162 -19.72 -16.18 -6.72
C ASN A 162 -19.05 -15.24 -7.73
N ASN A 163 -18.53 -14.10 -7.26
CA ASN A 163 -17.86 -13.12 -8.11
C ASN A 163 -16.59 -13.70 -8.74
N ILE A 164 -15.66 -14.21 -7.92
CA ILE A 164 -14.38 -14.72 -8.43
C ILE A 164 -14.54 -16.05 -9.17
N ASN A 165 -15.37 -16.98 -8.69
CA ASN A 165 -15.60 -18.25 -9.37
C ASN A 165 -16.28 -18.04 -10.72
N GLY A 166 -17.19 -17.07 -10.85
CA GLY A 166 -17.80 -16.72 -12.14
C GLY A 166 -16.76 -16.30 -13.18
N ILE A 167 -15.69 -15.60 -12.77
CA ILE A 167 -14.58 -15.23 -13.66
C ILE A 167 -13.76 -16.48 -14.03
N LEU A 168 -13.39 -17.27 -13.02
CA LEU A 168 -12.57 -18.47 -13.22
C LEU A 168 -13.25 -19.48 -14.14
N THR A 169 -14.55 -19.75 -13.96
CA THR A 169 -15.30 -20.66 -14.84
C THR A 169 -15.39 -20.18 -16.29
N LEU A 170 -15.41 -18.86 -16.52
CA LEU A 170 -15.46 -18.30 -17.88
C LEU A 170 -14.11 -18.36 -18.60
N ILE A 171 -13.00 -18.25 -17.88
CA ILE A 171 -11.65 -18.09 -18.47
C ILE A 171 -10.82 -19.38 -18.36
N CYS A 172 -11.04 -20.18 -17.33
CA CYS A 172 -10.35 -21.45 -17.05
C CYS A 172 -11.36 -22.62 -17.16
N PRO A 173 -11.73 -23.04 -18.38
CA PRO A 173 -12.67 -24.14 -18.59
C PRO A 173 -12.13 -25.51 -18.20
#